data_AF-A0A316IAI7-F1
#
_entry.id   AF-A0A316IAI7-F1
#
_cell.length_a   1.000
_cell.length_b   1.000
_cell.length_c   1.000
_cell.angle_alpha   90.00
_cell.angle_beta   90.00
_cell.angle_gamma   90.00
#
_symmetry.space_group_name_H-M   'P 1'
#
loop_
_entity.id
_entity.type
_entity.pdbx_description
1 polymer ?
#
loop_
_entity_poly.entity_id
_entity_poly.type
_entity_poly.pdbx_seq_one_letter_code
_entity_poly.pdbx_strand_id
1 'polypeptide(L)'
;MMASTTTGAAMEWLFKMAQRAPMNIAPERQDELASEIFGAEKWTISWSDQPANFFAVPQDKAIYLTAAGQASLWCLAYTAFHVMDIASRSQRATDFDRQSVLDIGEYCAALHLGEYIAFARSLFHADRPWPDNLETPLESPKEDSNEWRINNVYLGALSWILLHEVAHVYHEDQKFVPDSLRIRQEYLADGFATKWILDNAGKGLRREFRILMIAVALTWLFLNESELGRGNTHPAAILRFREAAEQFKAGSRSAGLENATYLLKAVLDPETAAPAHETPLEAFEWMSMRLESLFPV
;
A
#
# COMPACT_ATOMS: atom_id res chain seq x y z
N MET A 1 0.63 -35.79 -0.50
CA MET A 1 0.95 -34.42 -0.05
C MET A 1 0.73 -33.51 -1.24
N MET A 2 -0.25 -32.61 -1.17
CA MET A 2 -0.30 -31.51 -2.14
C MET A 2 0.91 -30.62 -1.86
N ALA A 3 1.60 -30.16 -2.90
CA ALA A 3 2.70 -29.22 -2.72
C ALA A 3 2.13 -27.92 -2.16
N SER A 4 2.73 -27.40 -1.08
CA SER A 4 2.33 -26.11 -0.52
C SER A 4 2.68 -24.99 -1.51
N THR A 5 1.75 -24.08 -1.75
CA THR A 5 1.92 -22.97 -2.69
C THR A 5 2.96 -21.99 -2.16
N THR A 6 4.00 -21.68 -2.93
CA THR A 6 4.96 -20.64 -2.56
C THR A 6 4.41 -19.25 -2.85
N THR A 7 4.92 -18.20 -2.18
CA THR A 7 4.59 -16.81 -2.51
C THR A 7 4.93 -16.48 -3.95
N GLY A 8 6.07 -16.97 -4.46
CA GLY A 8 6.47 -16.78 -5.86
C GLY A 8 5.45 -17.34 -6.86
N ALA A 9 4.94 -18.55 -6.60
CA ALA A 9 3.90 -19.15 -7.44
C ALA A 9 2.57 -18.39 -7.33
N ALA A 10 2.16 -18.00 -6.12
CA ALA A 10 0.91 -17.24 -5.90
C ALA A 10 0.93 -15.84 -6.54
N MET A 11 2.12 -15.21 -6.60
CA MET A 11 2.27 -13.84 -7.10
C MET A 11 2.70 -13.76 -8.57
N GLU A 12 2.89 -14.89 -9.27
CA GLU A 12 3.49 -14.91 -10.61
C GLU A 12 2.72 -14.03 -11.62
N TRP A 13 1.39 -14.15 -11.65
CA TRP A 13 0.55 -13.37 -12.55
C TRP A 13 0.60 -11.86 -12.21
N LEU A 14 0.53 -11.51 -10.93
CA LEU A 14 0.58 -10.12 -10.48
C LEU A 14 1.95 -9.48 -10.74
N PHE A 15 3.04 -10.24 -10.62
CA PHE A 15 4.37 -9.75 -10.98
C PHE A 15 4.49 -9.40 -12.46
N LYS A 16 3.88 -10.20 -13.36
CA LYS A 16 3.82 -9.86 -14.79
C LYS A 16 3.09 -8.53 -15.03
N MET A 17 2.12 -8.19 -14.17
CA MET A 17 1.36 -6.94 -14.26
C MET A 17 2.10 -5.74 -13.63
N ALA A 18 3.04 -5.98 -12.70
CA ALA A 18 3.77 -4.94 -11.97
C ALA A 18 4.46 -3.92 -12.89
N GLN A 19 4.98 -4.35 -14.04
CA GLN A 19 5.62 -3.46 -15.04
C GLN A 19 4.72 -2.34 -15.54
N ARG A 20 3.41 -2.55 -15.55
CA ARG A 20 2.44 -1.55 -16.02
C ARG A 20 1.86 -0.72 -14.89
N ALA A 21 2.07 -1.11 -13.63
CA ALA A 21 1.44 -0.49 -12.49
C ALA A 21 1.76 1.03 -12.40
N PRO A 22 3.03 1.49 -12.49
CA PRO A 22 3.35 2.93 -12.48
C PRO A 22 2.63 3.75 -13.56
N MET A 23 2.43 3.18 -14.75
CA MET A 23 1.70 3.83 -15.85
C MET A 23 0.20 3.83 -15.60
N ASN A 24 -0.35 2.72 -15.07
CA ASN A 24 -1.79 2.53 -14.91
C ASN A 24 -2.40 3.36 -13.78
N ILE A 25 -1.64 3.72 -12.73
CA ILE A 25 -2.15 4.56 -11.64
C ILE A 25 -2.38 6.01 -12.08
N ALA A 26 -1.52 6.52 -12.96
CA ALA A 26 -1.55 7.87 -13.52
C ALA A 26 -1.45 7.82 -15.06
N PRO A 27 -2.47 7.27 -15.76
CA PRO A 27 -2.41 7.04 -17.20
C PRO A 27 -2.26 8.33 -18.00
N GLU A 28 -2.74 9.46 -17.47
CA GLU A 28 -2.54 10.78 -18.07
C GLU A 28 -1.07 11.24 -18.11
N ARG A 29 -0.16 10.52 -17.43
CA ARG A 29 1.28 10.77 -17.40
C ARG A 29 2.10 9.61 -17.97
N GLN A 30 1.48 8.64 -18.63
CA GLN A 30 2.20 7.46 -19.14
C GLN A 30 3.29 7.85 -20.15
N ASP A 31 3.01 8.82 -21.02
CA ASP A 31 3.94 9.23 -22.09
C ASP A 31 5.13 9.97 -21.48
N GLU A 32 4.88 10.82 -20.47
CA GLU A 32 5.91 11.49 -19.66
C GLU A 32 6.79 10.44 -18.96
N LEU A 33 6.18 9.44 -18.30
CA LEU A 33 6.94 8.37 -17.63
C LEU A 33 7.80 7.57 -18.61
N ALA A 34 7.22 7.19 -19.76
CA ALA A 34 7.91 6.38 -20.75
C ALA A 34 9.05 7.14 -21.45
N SER A 35 8.83 8.41 -21.80
CA SER A 35 9.77 9.18 -22.62
C SER A 35 10.77 10.01 -21.82
N GLU A 36 10.37 10.61 -20.70
CA GLU A 36 11.21 11.53 -19.92
C GLU A 36 11.91 10.83 -18.75
N ILE A 37 11.26 9.84 -18.14
CA ILE A 37 11.80 9.15 -16.95
C ILE A 37 12.54 7.87 -17.35
N PHE A 38 11.89 6.96 -18.09
CA PHE A 38 12.57 5.75 -18.57
C PHE A 38 13.49 6.04 -19.75
N GLY A 39 13.10 6.99 -20.61
CA GLY A 39 13.89 7.39 -21.78
C GLY A 39 14.10 6.24 -22.76
N ALA A 40 15.24 6.28 -23.47
CA ALA A 40 15.61 5.25 -24.44
C ALA A 40 16.25 4.01 -23.80
N GLU A 41 16.44 4.02 -22.48
CA GLU A 41 17.21 3.01 -21.78
C GLU A 41 16.31 1.86 -21.28
N LYS A 42 16.87 0.66 -21.23
CA LYS A 42 16.11 -0.52 -20.84
C LYS A 42 16.13 -0.70 -19.32
N TRP A 43 15.04 -0.30 -18.68
CA TRP A 43 14.82 -0.56 -17.25
C TRP A 43 14.28 -1.97 -17.07
N THR A 44 14.60 -2.60 -15.93
CA THR A 44 14.12 -3.96 -15.63
C THR A 44 13.42 -4.05 -14.29
N ILE A 45 12.36 -4.84 -14.25
CA ILE A 45 11.71 -5.27 -13.01
C ILE A 45 11.96 -6.77 -12.88
N SER A 46 12.63 -7.16 -11.79
CA SER A 46 13.13 -8.53 -11.58
C SER A 46 12.70 -9.12 -10.24
N TRP A 47 12.68 -10.44 -10.17
CA TRP A 47 12.44 -11.18 -8.93
C TRP A 47 13.63 -11.13 -7.98
N SER A 48 13.33 -11.25 -6.70
CA SER A 48 14.31 -11.52 -5.65
C SER A 48 13.72 -12.46 -4.60
N ASP A 49 14.53 -13.41 -4.13
CA ASP A 49 14.12 -14.39 -3.11
C ASP A 49 14.40 -13.91 -1.68
N GLN A 50 14.66 -12.61 -1.50
CA GLN A 50 14.86 -12.00 -0.18
C GLN A 50 13.54 -11.89 0.60
N PRO A 51 13.59 -11.64 1.91
CA PRO A 51 12.40 -11.28 2.70
C PRO A 51 11.63 -10.08 2.11
N ALA A 52 10.45 -9.77 2.65
CA ALA A 52 9.56 -8.76 2.09
C ALA A 52 10.25 -7.40 1.92
N ASN A 53 10.52 -7.02 0.66
CA ASN A 53 11.22 -5.80 0.31
C ASN A 53 10.99 -5.41 -1.16
N PHE A 54 11.16 -4.13 -1.43
CA PHE A 54 11.22 -3.53 -2.76
C PHE A 54 12.44 -2.63 -2.79
N PHE A 55 13.26 -2.72 -3.84
CA PHE A 55 14.47 -1.90 -3.90
C PHE A 55 14.98 -1.71 -5.33
N ALA A 56 15.55 -0.54 -5.58
CA ALA A 56 16.26 -0.19 -6.79
C ALA A 56 17.76 -0.49 -6.70
N VAL A 57 18.34 -0.78 -7.86
CA VAL A 57 19.78 -0.72 -8.12
C VAL A 57 19.99 0.28 -9.26
N PRO A 58 20.21 1.57 -8.96
CA PRO A 58 20.29 2.64 -9.96
C PRO A 58 21.34 2.39 -11.05
N GLN A 59 22.49 1.82 -10.68
CA GLN A 59 23.58 1.53 -11.62
C GLN A 59 23.17 0.53 -12.70
N ASP A 60 22.28 -0.40 -12.36
CA ASP A 60 21.79 -1.46 -13.25
C ASP A 60 20.45 -1.10 -13.91
N LYS A 61 19.87 0.05 -13.56
CA LYS A 61 18.51 0.46 -13.96
C LYS A 61 17.49 -0.65 -13.70
N ALA A 62 17.63 -1.28 -12.53
CA ALA A 62 16.87 -2.44 -12.13
C ALA A 62 16.11 -2.15 -10.85
N ILE A 63 14.87 -2.64 -10.79
CA ILE A 63 14.03 -2.64 -9.60
C ILE A 63 13.71 -4.09 -9.27
N TYR A 64 13.87 -4.45 -8.01
CA TYR A 64 13.65 -5.81 -7.53
C TYR A 64 12.42 -5.86 -6.63
N LEU A 65 11.55 -6.82 -6.91
CA LEU A 65 10.35 -7.11 -6.13
C LEU A 65 10.54 -8.48 -5.53
N THR A 66 10.48 -8.59 -4.19
CA THR A 66 10.52 -9.91 -3.57
C THR A 66 9.14 -10.57 -3.61
N ALA A 67 9.12 -11.91 -3.69
CA ALA A 67 7.86 -12.67 -3.61
C ALA A 67 7.15 -12.45 -2.28
N ALA A 68 7.91 -12.46 -1.19
CA ALA A 68 7.45 -12.09 0.14
C ALA A 68 6.89 -10.66 0.18
N GLY A 69 7.52 -9.69 -0.47
CA GLY A 69 7.08 -8.28 -0.50
C GLY A 69 5.75 -8.11 -1.21
N GLN A 70 5.63 -8.73 -2.38
CA GLN A 70 4.40 -8.74 -3.16
C GLN A 70 3.25 -9.45 -2.41
N ALA A 71 3.51 -10.62 -1.83
CA ALA A 71 2.51 -11.35 -1.05
C ALA A 71 2.05 -10.57 0.19
N SER A 72 3.00 -9.95 0.92
CA SER A 72 2.72 -9.10 2.08
C SER A 72 1.83 -7.91 1.71
N LEU A 73 2.17 -7.19 0.63
CA LEU A 73 1.37 -6.09 0.14
C LEU A 73 -0.02 -6.53 -0.35
N TRP A 74 -0.13 -7.70 -0.99
CA TRP A 74 -1.42 -8.22 -1.44
C TRP A 74 -2.34 -8.60 -0.27
N CYS A 75 -1.81 -9.21 0.78
CA CYS A 75 -2.57 -9.50 2.01
C CYS A 75 -3.11 -8.21 2.66
N LEU A 76 -2.32 -7.14 2.62
CA LEU A 76 -2.78 -5.82 3.06
C LEU A 76 -3.86 -5.24 2.13
N ALA A 77 -3.74 -5.42 0.82
CA ALA A 77 -4.76 -5.01 -0.15
C ALA A 77 -6.09 -5.77 0.02
N TYR A 78 -6.03 -7.08 0.32
CA TYR A 78 -7.18 -7.91 0.69
C TYR A 78 -7.88 -7.33 1.91
N THR A 79 -7.11 -7.07 2.97
CA THR A 79 -7.62 -6.45 4.21
C THR A 79 -8.25 -5.09 3.94
N ALA A 80 -7.57 -4.22 3.19
CA ALA A 80 -8.07 -2.90 2.85
C ALA A 80 -9.41 -3.00 2.11
N PHE A 81 -9.49 -3.83 1.06
CA PHE A 81 -10.73 -4.04 0.30
C PHE A 81 -11.91 -4.40 1.20
N HIS A 82 -11.73 -5.42 2.05
CA HIS A 82 -12.81 -5.92 2.88
C HIS A 82 -13.21 -4.96 4.00
N VAL A 83 -12.25 -4.30 4.67
CA VAL A 83 -12.54 -3.26 5.67
C VAL A 83 -13.36 -2.13 5.06
N MET A 84 -13.00 -1.67 3.86
CA MET A 84 -13.76 -0.63 3.17
C MET A 84 -15.16 -1.10 2.73
N ASP A 85 -15.28 -2.32 2.20
CA ASP A 85 -16.57 -2.88 1.79
C ASP A 85 -17.53 -3.01 2.99
N ILE A 86 -17.02 -3.49 4.13
CA ILE A 86 -17.77 -3.57 5.39
C ILE A 86 -18.23 -2.17 5.82
N ALA A 87 -17.31 -1.22 5.95
CA ALA A 87 -17.64 0.14 6.39
C ALA A 87 -18.66 0.81 5.46
N SER A 88 -18.47 0.66 4.15
CA SER A 88 -19.36 1.22 3.14
C SER A 88 -20.76 0.60 3.17
N ARG A 89 -20.89 -0.70 3.47
CA ARG A 89 -22.18 -1.36 3.67
C ARG A 89 -22.87 -0.89 4.94
N SER A 90 -22.14 -0.77 6.05
CA SER A 90 -22.67 -0.28 7.32
C SER A 90 -23.26 1.12 7.19
N GLN A 91 -22.61 2.01 6.44
CA GLN A 91 -23.10 3.37 6.20
C GLN A 91 -24.36 3.43 5.32
N ARG A 92 -24.54 2.48 4.41
CA ARG A 92 -25.71 2.41 3.51
C ARG A 92 -26.91 1.69 4.10
N ALA A 93 -26.78 1.05 5.26
CA ALA A 93 -27.89 0.38 5.93
C ALA A 93 -28.89 1.43 6.46
N THR A 94 -29.88 1.79 5.64
CA THR A 94 -30.89 2.82 5.91
C THR A 94 -32.08 2.39 6.80
N ASP A 95 -32.16 1.13 7.23
CA ASP A 95 -33.29 0.64 8.05
C ASP A 95 -32.96 0.65 9.55
N PHE A 96 -33.36 1.74 10.21
CA PHE A 96 -33.25 1.94 11.67
C PHE A 96 -34.04 0.91 12.50
N ASP A 97 -35.00 0.19 11.91
CA ASP A 97 -35.96 -0.66 12.65
C ASP A 97 -35.54 -2.13 12.76
N ARG A 98 -34.45 -2.51 12.08
CA ARG A 98 -33.77 -3.80 12.26
C ARG A 98 -32.28 -3.54 12.31
N GLN A 99 -31.77 -3.14 13.47
CA GLN A 99 -30.35 -3.25 13.77
C GLN A 99 -29.95 -4.72 13.67
N SER A 100 -29.60 -5.19 12.46
CA SER A 100 -28.49 -6.12 12.36
C SER A 100 -27.27 -5.28 12.74
N VAL A 101 -26.96 -5.26 14.04
CA VAL A 101 -25.67 -4.77 14.54
C VAL A 101 -24.63 -5.46 13.70
N LEU A 102 -23.95 -4.72 12.84
CA LEU A 102 -22.90 -5.30 12.01
C LEU A 102 -21.71 -5.52 12.93
N ASP A 103 -21.51 -6.76 13.36
CA ASP A 103 -20.37 -7.14 14.17
C ASP A 103 -19.13 -7.18 13.27
N ILE A 104 -18.42 -6.05 13.22
CA ILE A 104 -17.19 -5.90 12.45
C ILE A 104 -16.17 -6.97 12.87
N GLY A 105 -16.14 -7.36 14.15
CA GLY A 105 -15.26 -8.41 14.66
C GLY A 105 -15.58 -9.77 14.05
N GLU A 106 -16.87 -10.14 14.00
CA GLU A 106 -17.33 -11.37 13.36
C GLU A 106 -17.00 -11.38 11.85
N TYR A 107 -17.22 -10.26 11.15
CA TYR A 107 -16.87 -10.15 9.73
C TYR A 107 -15.36 -10.28 9.48
N CYS A 108 -14.53 -9.61 10.29
CA CYS A 108 -13.08 -9.73 10.21
C CYS A 108 -12.60 -11.16 10.46
N ALA A 109 -13.22 -11.87 11.41
CA ALA A 109 -12.92 -13.27 11.70
C ALA A 109 -13.35 -14.20 10.56
N ALA A 110 -14.56 -14.02 10.02
CA ALA A 110 -15.09 -14.83 8.91
C ALA A 110 -14.27 -14.69 7.62
N LEU A 111 -13.64 -13.52 7.41
CA LEU A 111 -12.75 -13.25 6.28
C LEU A 111 -11.27 -13.48 6.59
N HIS A 112 -10.96 -14.02 7.78
CA HIS A 112 -9.59 -14.29 8.22
C HIS A 112 -8.65 -13.06 8.14
N LEU A 113 -9.17 -11.82 8.28
CA LEU A 113 -8.38 -10.60 8.04
C LEU A 113 -7.17 -10.50 8.98
N GLY A 114 -7.32 -10.92 10.24
CA GLY A 114 -6.21 -10.98 11.20
C GLY A 114 -5.10 -11.94 10.77
N GLU A 115 -5.45 -13.04 10.10
CA GLU A 115 -4.48 -14.03 9.62
C GLU A 115 -3.75 -13.53 8.36
N TYR A 116 -4.43 -12.81 7.47
CA TYR A 116 -3.76 -12.11 6.36
C TYR A 116 -2.75 -11.07 6.86
N ILE A 117 -3.12 -10.26 7.87
CA ILE A 117 -2.21 -9.27 8.46
C ILE A 117 -1.02 -9.98 9.14
N ALA A 118 -1.26 -11.06 9.89
CA ALA A 118 -0.21 -11.82 10.54
C ALA A 118 0.75 -12.46 9.53
N PHE A 119 0.22 -13.02 8.44
CA PHE A 119 1.03 -13.56 7.36
C PHE A 119 1.87 -12.46 6.69
N ALA A 120 1.26 -11.31 6.36
CA ALA A 120 1.95 -10.15 5.78
C ALA A 120 3.14 -9.67 6.64
N ARG A 121 2.96 -9.64 7.97
CA ARG A 121 4.01 -9.28 8.93
C ARG A 121 5.13 -10.33 8.97
N SER A 122 4.78 -11.61 8.96
CA SER A 122 5.75 -12.70 9.05
C SER A 122 6.75 -12.73 7.88
N LEU A 123 6.33 -12.21 6.72
CA LEU A 123 7.10 -12.17 5.47
C LEU A 123 8.25 -11.15 5.49
N PHE A 124 8.25 -10.15 6.39
CA PHE A 124 9.39 -9.23 6.58
C PHE A 124 10.63 -9.93 7.13
N HIS A 125 10.44 -11.02 7.87
CA HIS A 125 11.56 -11.76 8.49
C HIS A 125 12.12 -12.85 7.58
N ALA A 126 11.24 -13.53 6.82
CA ALA A 126 11.62 -14.58 5.88
C ALA A 126 10.45 -14.88 4.93
N ASP A 127 10.77 -15.27 3.69
CA ASP A 127 9.77 -15.87 2.81
C ASP A 127 9.27 -17.22 3.36
N ARG A 128 7.99 -17.50 3.16
CA ARG A 128 7.31 -18.70 3.70
C ARG A 128 6.24 -19.17 2.72
N PRO A 129 5.87 -20.46 2.76
CA PRO A 129 4.74 -20.94 1.96
C PRO A 129 3.44 -20.21 2.31
N TRP A 130 2.56 -20.05 1.31
CA TRP A 130 1.25 -19.47 1.47
C TRP A 130 0.40 -20.36 2.41
N PRO A 131 -0.27 -19.80 3.42
CA PRO A 131 -1.10 -20.60 4.34
C PRO A 131 -2.27 -21.26 3.62
N ASP A 132 -2.49 -22.55 3.85
CA ASP A 132 -3.51 -23.35 3.15
C ASP A 132 -4.95 -22.86 3.40
N ASN A 133 -5.16 -22.09 4.47
CA ASN A 133 -6.46 -21.54 4.85
C ASN A 133 -6.73 -20.12 4.32
N LEU A 134 -5.76 -19.51 3.62
CA LEU A 134 -5.88 -18.19 3.02
C LEU A 134 -5.98 -18.31 1.50
N GLU A 135 -6.84 -17.49 0.90
CA GLU A 135 -6.98 -17.40 -0.55
C GLU A 135 -5.73 -16.74 -1.15
N THR A 136 -5.29 -17.22 -2.31
CA THR A 136 -4.23 -16.59 -3.11
C THR A 136 -4.84 -15.59 -4.09
N PRO A 137 -4.03 -14.65 -4.65
CA PRO A 137 -4.49 -13.82 -5.75
C PRO A 137 -5.05 -14.66 -6.89
N LEU A 138 -6.27 -14.34 -7.31
CA LEU A 138 -6.88 -14.98 -8.47
C LEU A 138 -6.24 -14.41 -9.74
N GLU A 139 -5.80 -15.29 -10.64
CA GLU A 139 -5.30 -14.88 -11.96
C GLU A 139 -6.46 -14.44 -12.86
N SER A 140 -6.27 -13.31 -13.55
CA SER A 140 -7.25 -12.79 -14.53
C SER A 140 -8.71 -12.80 -14.01
N PRO A 141 -8.98 -12.23 -12.83
CA PRO A 141 -10.31 -12.24 -12.26
C PRO A 141 -11.28 -11.47 -13.16
N LYS A 142 -12.56 -11.84 -13.12
CA LYS A 142 -13.61 -11.16 -13.86
C LYS A 142 -13.66 -9.68 -13.42
N GLU A 143 -13.73 -8.77 -14.38
CA GLU A 143 -13.89 -7.34 -14.10
C GLU A 143 -15.05 -7.07 -13.12
N ASP A 144 -14.83 -6.12 -12.22
CA ASP A 144 -15.71 -5.74 -11.11
C ASP A 144 -15.94 -6.78 -9.99
N SER A 145 -15.39 -8.01 -10.09
CA SER A 145 -15.42 -8.97 -8.98
C SER A 145 -14.62 -8.48 -7.78
N ASN A 146 -14.83 -9.09 -6.60
CA ASN A 146 -14.07 -8.75 -5.40
C ASN A 146 -12.57 -8.99 -5.62
N GLU A 147 -12.21 -10.11 -6.22
CA GLU A 147 -10.83 -10.48 -6.54
C GLU A 147 -10.20 -9.48 -7.51
N TRP A 148 -10.97 -9.00 -8.50
CA TRP A 148 -10.51 -7.93 -9.39
C TRP A 148 -10.26 -6.62 -8.63
N ARG A 149 -11.16 -6.24 -7.71
CA ARG A 149 -11.00 -5.04 -6.88
C ARG A 149 -9.80 -5.16 -5.95
N ILE A 150 -9.59 -6.31 -5.30
CA ILE A 150 -8.43 -6.59 -4.44
C ILE A 150 -7.13 -6.45 -5.25
N ASN A 151 -7.06 -7.05 -6.44
CA ASN A 151 -5.91 -6.94 -7.32
C ASN A 151 -5.65 -5.50 -7.76
N ASN A 152 -6.69 -4.68 -7.96
CA ASN A 152 -6.53 -3.26 -8.27
C ASN A 152 -6.03 -2.44 -7.06
N VAL A 153 -6.48 -2.76 -5.84
CA VAL A 153 -5.93 -2.15 -4.62
C VAL A 153 -4.44 -2.47 -4.48
N TYR A 154 -4.07 -3.73 -4.69
CA TYR A 154 -2.68 -4.17 -4.69
C TYR A 154 -1.84 -3.43 -5.77
N LEU A 155 -2.28 -3.45 -7.02
CA LEU A 155 -1.53 -2.83 -8.13
C LEU A 155 -1.42 -1.32 -7.94
N GLY A 156 -2.45 -0.66 -7.43
CA GLY A 156 -2.40 0.77 -7.13
C GLY A 156 -1.41 1.11 -6.03
N ALA A 157 -1.40 0.34 -4.93
CA ALA A 157 -0.42 0.52 -3.85
C ALA A 157 1.01 0.21 -4.32
N LEU A 158 1.19 -0.88 -5.07
CA LEU A 158 2.47 -1.23 -5.69
C LEU A 158 2.96 -0.13 -6.63
N SER A 159 2.06 0.61 -7.29
CA SER A 159 2.44 1.70 -8.19
C SER A 159 3.18 2.81 -7.45
N TRP A 160 2.75 3.18 -6.23
CA TRP A 160 3.45 4.19 -5.42
C TRP A 160 4.84 3.68 -5.01
N ILE A 161 4.94 2.43 -4.57
CA ILE A 161 6.22 1.80 -4.21
C ILE A 161 7.16 1.75 -5.42
N LEU A 162 6.67 1.32 -6.57
CA LEU A 162 7.49 1.27 -7.79
C LEU A 162 7.87 2.66 -8.27
N LEU A 163 7.00 3.67 -8.17
CA LEU A 163 7.35 5.05 -8.50
C LEU A 163 8.43 5.62 -7.57
N HIS A 164 8.43 5.20 -6.30
CA HIS A 164 9.49 5.52 -5.36
C HIS A 164 10.82 4.89 -5.82
N GLU A 165 10.84 3.59 -6.15
CA GLU A 165 12.04 2.94 -6.68
C GLU A 165 12.48 3.52 -8.03
N VAL A 166 11.53 3.93 -8.87
CA VAL A 166 11.82 4.62 -10.13
C VAL A 166 12.52 5.95 -9.88
N ALA A 167 12.12 6.69 -8.84
CA ALA A 167 12.78 7.94 -8.48
C ALA A 167 14.25 7.72 -8.12
N HIS A 168 14.57 6.65 -7.37
CA HIS A 168 15.96 6.32 -7.05
C HIS A 168 16.81 6.03 -8.30
N VAL A 169 16.26 5.29 -9.26
CA VAL A 169 16.95 5.03 -10.53
C VAL A 169 17.10 6.32 -11.34
N TYR A 170 16.02 7.11 -11.45
CA TYR A 170 15.98 8.35 -12.23
C TYR A 170 16.94 9.43 -11.70
N HIS A 171 17.03 9.59 -10.38
CA HIS A 171 17.94 10.53 -9.74
C HIS A 171 19.37 10.00 -9.58
N GLU A 172 19.65 8.78 -10.03
CA GLU A 172 20.94 8.09 -9.86
C GLU A 172 21.40 8.06 -8.39
N ASP A 173 20.46 7.77 -7.49
CA ASP A 173 20.70 7.81 -6.05
C ASP A 173 21.80 6.83 -5.61
N GLN A 174 22.57 7.23 -4.60
CA GLN A 174 23.80 6.54 -4.20
C GLN A 174 23.65 5.87 -2.83
N LYS A 175 23.95 4.56 -2.76
CA LYS A 175 23.85 3.77 -1.53
C LYS A 175 24.98 4.00 -0.52
N PHE A 176 26.18 4.35 -1.00
CA PHE A 176 27.39 4.51 -0.17
C PHE A 176 27.71 5.98 0.12
N VAL A 177 26.75 6.68 0.71
CA VAL A 177 26.85 8.09 1.10
C VAL A 177 26.44 8.27 2.57
N PRO A 178 26.75 9.41 3.21
CA PRO A 178 26.33 9.66 4.59
C PRO A 178 24.83 9.49 4.80
N ASP A 179 24.43 9.03 5.99
CA ASP A 179 23.03 8.75 6.33
C ASP A 179 22.08 9.94 6.10
N SER A 180 22.55 11.16 6.35
CA SER A 180 21.77 12.38 6.07
C SER A 180 21.42 12.55 4.59
N LEU A 181 22.30 12.14 3.69
CA LEU A 181 22.04 12.17 2.25
C LEU A 181 21.12 11.03 1.85
N ARG A 182 21.26 9.83 2.44
CA ARG A 182 20.34 8.71 2.21
C ARG A 182 18.91 9.07 2.63
N ILE A 183 18.74 9.62 3.83
CA ILE A 183 17.45 10.12 4.32
C ILE A 183 16.85 11.16 3.35
N ARG A 184 17.67 12.05 2.79
CA ARG A 184 17.21 13.03 1.80
C ARG A 184 16.76 12.36 0.50
N GLN A 185 17.48 11.34 0.02
CA GLN A 185 17.09 10.57 -1.18
C GLN A 185 15.71 9.94 -0.99
N GLU A 186 15.45 9.33 0.17
CA GLU A 186 14.13 8.75 0.51
C GLU A 186 13.00 9.79 0.46
N TYR A 187 13.19 10.97 1.06
CA TYR A 187 12.17 12.04 1.00
C TYR A 187 11.92 12.52 -0.44
N LEU A 188 12.97 12.60 -1.27
CA LEU A 188 12.82 12.98 -2.67
C LEU A 188 12.08 11.90 -3.47
N ALA A 189 12.34 10.62 -3.20
CA ALA A 189 11.66 9.50 -3.84
C ALA A 189 10.18 9.40 -3.43
N ASP A 190 9.87 9.55 -2.14
CA ASP A 190 8.48 9.62 -1.64
C ASP A 190 7.71 10.81 -2.23
N GLY A 191 8.37 11.97 -2.27
CA GLY A 191 7.83 13.18 -2.87
C GLY A 191 7.57 13.01 -4.36
N PHE A 192 8.50 12.38 -5.09
CA PHE A 192 8.34 12.05 -6.50
C PHE A 192 7.12 11.14 -6.71
N ALA A 193 7.04 10.02 -6.00
CA ALA A 193 5.95 9.06 -6.16
C ALA A 193 4.57 9.65 -5.85
N THR A 194 4.49 10.42 -4.76
CA THR A 194 3.24 11.06 -4.31
C THR A 194 2.76 12.11 -5.30
N LYS A 195 3.66 13.01 -5.75
CA LYS A 195 3.35 14.02 -6.78
C LYS A 195 3.02 13.36 -8.10
N TRP A 196 3.74 12.29 -8.46
CA TRP A 196 3.51 11.55 -9.69
C TRP A 196 2.05 11.14 -9.82
N ILE A 197 1.54 10.54 -8.74
CA ILE A 197 0.18 10.04 -8.64
C ILE A 197 -0.85 11.18 -8.49
N LEU A 198 -0.59 12.22 -7.71
CA LEU A 198 -1.64 13.16 -7.27
C LEU A 198 -1.75 14.46 -8.05
N ASP A 199 -0.69 14.99 -8.67
CA ASP A 199 -0.69 16.35 -9.21
C ASP A 199 -1.70 16.52 -10.37
N ASN A 200 -1.83 15.52 -11.23
CA ASN A 200 -2.74 15.53 -12.38
C ASN A 200 -4.04 14.73 -12.16
N ALA A 201 -4.29 14.25 -10.93
CA ALA A 201 -5.47 13.46 -10.60
C ALA A 201 -6.79 14.26 -10.65
N GLY A 202 -6.70 15.60 -10.70
CA GLY A 202 -7.88 16.48 -10.63
C GLY A 202 -8.63 16.33 -9.30
N LYS A 203 -9.96 16.28 -9.37
CA LYS A 203 -10.87 16.06 -8.22
C LYS A 203 -11.79 14.85 -8.50
N GLY A 204 -12.37 14.28 -7.46
CA GLY A 204 -13.35 13.18 -7.56
C GLY A 204 -12.73 11.79 -7.45
N LEU A 205 -13.50 10.76 -7.85
CA LEU A 205 -13.22 9.35 -7.52
C LEU A 205 -11.81 8.87 -7.87
N ARG A 206 -11.21 9.35 -8.97
CA ARG A 206 -9.83 9.00 -9.33
C ARG A 206 -8.82 9.48 -8.30
N ARG A 207 -8.96 10.73 -7.81
CA ARG A 207 -8.11 11.26 -6.74
C ARG A 207 -8.34 10.50 -5.43
N GLU A 208 -9.59 10.25 -5.07
CA GLU A 208 -9.95 9.52 -3.85
C GLU A 208 -9.35 8.11 -3.84
N PHE A 209 -9.44 7.39 -4.96
CA PHE A 209 -8.81 6.09 -5.14
C PHE A 209 -7.28 6.17 -4.98
N ARG A 210 -6.64 7.14 -5.64
CA ARG A 210 -5.18 7.33 -5.57
C ARG A 210 -4.68 7.64 -4.16
N ILE A 211 -5.40 8.48 -3.41
CA ILE A 211 -5.09 8.76 -1.99
C ILE A 211 -5.09 7.46 -1.18
N LEU A 212 -6.13 6.64 -1.36
CA LEU A 212 -6.22 5.34 -0.69
C LEU A 212 -5.06 4.41 -1.08
N MET A 213 -4.68 4.34 -2.35
CA MET A 213 -3.56 3.50 -2.80
C MET A 213 -2.25 3.90 -2.11
N ILE A 214 -1.99 5.20 -1.98
CA ILE A 214 -0.82 5.72 -1.26
C ILE A 214 -0.93 5.34 0.22
N ALA A 215 -2.10 5.47 0.84
CA ALA A 215 -2.30 5.07 2.24
C ALA A 215 -2.06 3.57 2.47
N VAL A 216 -2.46 2.69 1.53
CA VAL A 216 -2.18 1.24 1.59
C VAL A 216 -0.66 0.99 1.54
N ALA A 217 0.05 1.64 0.62
CA ALA A 217 1.51 1.53 0.52
C ALA A 217 2.22 2.01 1.79
N LEU A 218 1.81 3.16 2.34
CA LEU A 218 2.37 3.70 3.58
C LEU A 218 2.05 2.81 4.79
N THR A 219 0.87 2.19 4.83
CA THR A 219 0.50 1.21 5.87
C THR A 219 1.46 0.01 5.84
N TRP A 220 1.89 -0.43 4.64
CA TRP A 220 2.92 -1.47 4.51
C TRP A 220 4.28 -1.04 5.08
N LEU A 221 4.67 0.24 4.93
CA LEU A 221 5.89 0.77 5.57
C LEU A 221 5.78 0.79 7.11
N PHE A 222 4.62 1.12 7.67
CA PHE A 222 4.40 1.02 9.11
C PHE A 222 4.51 -0.43 9.62
N LEU A 223 3.98 -1.40 8.85
CA LEU A 223 4.16 -2.82 9.19
C LEU A 223 5.64 -3.22 9.16
N ASN A 224 6.39 -2.78 8.13
CA ASN A 224 7.83 -3.04 8.05
C ASN A 224 8.58 -2.48 9.26
N GLU A 225 8.35 -1.22 9.63
CA GLU A 225 8.98 -0.59 10.79
C GLU A 225 8.58 -1.27 12.12
N SER A 226 7.32 -1.71 12.24
CA SER A 226 6.85 -2.45 13.42
C SER A 226 7.56 -3.79 13.60
N GLU A 227 7.87 -4.47 12.49
CA GLU A 227 8.44 -5.82 12.50
C GLU A 227 9.97 -5.82 12.56
N LEU A 228 10.64 -4.93 11.83
CA LEU A 228 12.10 -4.87 11.73
C LEU A 228 12.72 -3.78 12.61
N GLY A 229 11.91 -2.90 13.17
CA GLY A 229 12.36 -1.70 13.87
C GLY A 229 12.80 -0.58 12.91
N ARG A 230 13.09 0.58 13.49
CA ARG A 230 13.55 1.75 12.74
C ARG A 230 15.02 1.59 12.33
N GLY A 231 15.30 1.70 11.03
CA GLY A 231 16.67 1.81 10.52
C GLY A 231 17.26 3.21 10.67
N ASN A 232 18.59 3.34 10.52
CA ASN A 232 19.27 4.65 10.57
C ASN A 232 19.39 5.34 9.21
N THR A 233 18.93 4.66 8.15
CA THR A 233 19.24 5.01 6.76
C THR A 233 18.01 5.42 5.95
N HIS A 234 16.82 5.26 6.53
CA HIS A 234 15.55 5.69 5.97
C HIS A 234 14.83 6.51 7.05
N PRO A 235 14.02 7.52 6.67
CA PRO A 235 13.19 8.24 7.63
C PRO A 235 12.18 7.29 8.28
N ALA A 236 11.77 7.62 9.51
CA ALA A 236 10.70 6.89 10.20
C ALA A 236 9.41 6.89 9.36
N ALA A 237 8.67 5.79 9.37
CA ALA A 237 7.46 5.61 8.59
C ALA A 237 6.44 6.74 8.83
N ILE A 238 6.33 7.23 10.07
CA ILE A 238 5.45 8.35 10.41
C ILE A 238 5.81 9.67 9.71
N LEU A 239 7.11 9.95 9.51
CA LEU A 239 7.55 11.17 8.84
C LEU A 239 7.27 11.08 7.34
N ARG A 240 7.52 9.91 6.73
CA ARG A 240 7.18 9.63 5.33
C ARG A 240 5.67 9.74 5.10
N PHE A 241 4.87 9.22 6.04
CA PHE A 241 3.42 9.33 6.01
C PHE A 241 2.95 10.79 6.08
N ARG A 242 3.51 11.60 6.98
CA ARG A 242 3.15 13.02 7.12
C ARG A 242 3.38 13.79 5.81
N GLU A 243 4.57 13.67 5.23
CA GLU A 243 4.94 14.34 3.97
C GLU A 243 4.03 13.93 2.81
N ALA A 244 3.61 12.67 2.73
CA ALA A 244 2.66 12.22 1.72
C ALA A 244 1.23 12.72 2.00
N ALA A 245 0.78 12.66 3.25
CA ALA A 245 -0.55 13.08 3.67
C ALA A 245 -0.80 14.58 3.44
N GLU A 246 0.20 15.43 3.66
CA GLU A 246 0.14 16.87 3.35
C GLU A 246 -0.17 17.15 1.87
N GLN A 247 0.17 16.22 0.97
CA GLN A 247 -0.07 16.34 -0.47
C GLN A 247 -1.44 15.81 -0.90
N PHE A 248 -2.17 15.11 -0.02
CA PHE A 248 -3.49 14.56 -0.35
C PHE A 248 -4.48 15.65 -0.70
N LYS A 249 -4.42 16.83 -0.06
CA LYS A 249 -5.23 18.03 -0.36
C LYS A 249 -6.70 17.68 -0.65
N ALA A 250 -7.27 16.77 0.15
CA ALA A 250 -8.61 16.24 -0.06
C ALA A 250 -9.66 17.13 0.63
N GLY A 251 -10.92 16.99 0.22
CA GLY A 251 -12.04 17.71 0.86
C GLY A 251 -12.42 17.10 2.21
N SER A 252 -13.19 17.83 3.02
CA SER A 252 -13.64 17.34 4.33
C SER A 252 -14.44 16.02 4.27
N ARG A 253 -15.14 15.78 3.14
CA ARG A 253 -15.91 14.55 2.86
C ARG A 253 -15.19 13.57 1.93
N SER A 254 -13.87 13.51 2.01
CA SER A 254 -13.04 12.63 1.16
C SER A 254 -13.26 11.16 1.52
N ALA A 255 -13.75 10.39 0.55
CA ALA A 255 -13.88 8.94 0.67
C ALA A 255 -12.51 8.24 0.71
N GLY A 256 -11.48 8.82 0.09
CA GLY A 256 -10.10 8.33 0.17
C GLY A 256 -9.56 8.43 1.60
N LEU A 257 -9.73 9.58 2.27
CA LEU A 257 -9.31 9.76 3.67
C LEU A 257 -10.13 8.89 4.63
N GLU A 258 -11.43 8.77 4.40
CA GLU A 258 -12.31 7.89 5.18
C GLU A 258 -11.82 6.44 5.14
N ASN A 259 -11.64 5.89 3.93
CA ASN A 259 -11.20 4.53 3.73
C ASN A 259 -9.77 4.30 4.24
N ALA A 260 -8.87 5.27 4.06
CA ALA A 260 -7.52 5.23 4.63
C ALA A 260 -7.59 5.16 6.17
N THR A 261 -8.49 5.92 6.80
CA THR A 261 -8.67 5.90 8.26
C THR A 261 -9.11 4.52 8.74
N TYR A 262 -10.08 3.89 8.08
CA TYR A 262 -10.53 2.54 8.43
C TYR A 262 -9.42 1.50 8.28
N LEU A 263 -8.63 1.57 7.21
CA LEU A 263 -7.48 0.70 7.00
C LEU A 263 -6.44 0.86 8.12
N LEU A 264 -5.98 2.10 8.36
CA LEU A 264 -4.96 2.40 9.37
C LEU A 264 -5.42 1.95 10.75
N LYS A 265 -6.70 2.19 11.07
CA LYS A 265 -7.30 1.73 12.33
C LYS A 265 -7.33 0.22 12.42
N ALA A 266 -7.79 -0.49 11.39
CA ALA A 266 -7.91 -1.94 11.40
C ALA A 266 -6.55 -2.64 11.50
N VAL A 267 -5.50 -2.08 10.89
CA VAL A 267 -4.19 -2.73 10.77
C VAL A 267 -3.19 -2.31 11.85
N LEU A 268 -3.20 -1.03 12.25
CA LEU A 268 -2.16 -0.44 13.11
C LEU A 268 -2.66 -0.12 14.52
N ASP A 269 -3.96 0.09 14.72
CA ASP A 269 -4.52 0.38 16.05
C ASP A 269 -5.92 -0.22 16.24
N PRO A 270 -6.14 -1.53 16.07
CA PRO A 270 -7.49 -2.11 16.06
C PRO A 270 -8.24 -1.94 17.39
N GLU A 271 -7.52 -1.85 18.51
CA GLU A 271 -8.09 -1.90 19.86
C GLU A 271 -8.59 -0.54 20.39
N THR A 272 -7.95 0.57 20.03
CA THR A 272 -8.31 1.89 20.58
C THR A 272 -9.71 2.30 20.11
N ALA A 273 -10.60 2.73 21.00
CA ALA A 273 -11.89 3.26 20.56
C ALA A 273 -11.70 4.61 19.84
N ALA A 274 -12.22 4.73 18.61
CA ALA A 274 -12.22 6.00 17.89
C ALA A 274 -13.35 6.90 18.43
N PRO A 275 -13.09 8.20 18.69
CA PRO A 275 -14.14 9.14 19.01
C PRO A 275 -15.06 9.37 17.80
N ALA A 276 -16.22 9.97 18.04
CA ALA A 276 -17.08 10.42 16.95
C ALA A 276 -16.45 11.63 16.25
N HIS A 277 -16.53 11.64 14.92
CA HIS A 277 -16.04 12.73 14.06
C HIS A 277 -17.17 13.19 13.15
N GLU A 278 -17.23 14.49 12.86
CA GLU A 278 -18.25 15.06 11.97
C GLU A 278 -17.88 14.83 10.50
N THR A 279 -16.58 14.73 10.20
CA THR A 279 -16.09 14.57 8.83
C THR A 279 -14.98 13.51 8.70
N PRO A 280 -14.87 12.85 7.53
CA PRO A 280 -13.72 12.00 7.21
C PRO A 280 -12.35 12.65 7.41
N LEU A 281 -12.22 13.95 7.14
CA LEU A 281 -10.95 14.66 7.37
C LEU A 281 -10.57 14.70 8.85
N GLU A 282 -11.52 15.02 9.74
CA GLU A 282 -11.28 15.01 11.20
C GLU A 282 -10.90 13.61 11.70
N ALA A 283 -11.56 12.58 11.18
CA ALA A 283 -11.23 11.19 11.53
C ALA A 283 -9.81 10.80 11.07
N PHE A 284 -9.42 11.24 9.87
CA PHE A 284 -8.07 11.01 9.34
C PHE A 284 -7.00 11.80 10.10
N GLU A 285 -7.28 13.04 10.49
CA GLU A 285 -6.38 13.85 11.32
C GLU A 285 -6.20 13.22 12.71
N TRP A 286 -7.28 12.75 13.34
CA TRP A 286 -7.21 12.01 14.59
C TRP A 286 -6.38 10.73 14.45
N MET A 287 -6.60 9.94 13.40
CA MET A 287 -5.83 8.74 13.15
C MET A 287 -4.36 9.07 12.89
N SER A 288 -4.06 10.15 12.18
CA SER A 288 -2.69 10.63 11.95
C SER A 288 -1.98 10.96 13.27
N MET A 289 -2.63 11.71 14.17
CA MET A 289 -2.10 11.98 15.52
C MET A 289 -1.93 10.70 16.34
N ARG A 290 -2.83 9.73 16.17
CA ARG A 290 -2.74 8.43 16.84
C ARG A 290 -1.52 7.66 16.37
N LEU A 291 -1.22 7.66 15.08
CA LEU A 291 -0.01 7.06 14.52
C LEU A 291 1.26 7.73 15.03
N GLU A 292 1.28 9.04 15.24
CA GLU A 292 2.44 9.72 15.88
C GLU A 292 2.72 9.21 17.30
N SER A 293 1.65 8.83 18.03
CA SER A 293 1.80 8.25 19.37
C SER A 293 2.27 6.79 19.33
N LEU A 294 1.91 6.04 18.29
CA LEU A 294 2.26 4.62 18.12
C LEU A 294 3.66 4.44 17.52
N PHE A 295 4.11 5.41 16.71
CA PHE A 295 5.40 5.41 16.01
C PHE A 295 6.21 6.68 16.36
N PRO A 296 6.67 6.84 17.62
CA PRO A 296 7.40 8.03 18.03
C PRO A 296 8.79 8.12 17.37
N VAL A 297 9.23 9.35 17.08
CA VAL A 297 10.55 9.64 16.48
C VAL A 297 11.58 10.02 17.54
#